data_AF-A0AAU5F5I6-F1
#
_entry.id   AF-A0AAU5F5I6-F1
#
_cell.length_a   1.000
_cell.length_b   1.000
_cell.length_c   1.000
_cell.angle_alpha   90.00
_cell.angle_beta   90.00
_cell.angle_gamma   90.00
#
_symmetry.space_group_name_H-M   'P 1'
#
loop_
_entity.id
_entity.type
_entity.pdbx_description
1 polymer ?
#
loop_
_entity_poly.entity_id
_entity_poly.type
_entity_poly.pdbx_seq_one_letter_code
_entity_poly.pdbx_strand_id
1 'polypeptide(L)'
;MEQTEQTPEDAFHFYAEVRITHSPRRPELAGRLGAILGITEPRDPEVPPAYAVMVDDYDYTVQFERHELTPTGQDRKHEDYY
;
A
#
# COMPACT_ATOMS: atom_id res chain seq x y z
N MET A 1 24.95 -1.19 18.01
CA MET A 1 23.98 -0.42 17.23
C MET A 1 23.52 -1.35 16.13
N GLU A 2 22.47 -2.12 16.38
CA GLU A 2 21.90 -2.99 15.35
C GLU A 2 21.02 -2.12 14.46
N GLN A 3 21.54 -1.80 13.27
CA GLN A 3 20.69 -1.29 12.19
C GLN A 3 19.83 -2.47 11.77
N THR A 4 18.57 -2.49 12.20
CA THR A 4 17.57 -3.40 11.65
C THR A 4 17.38 -3.03 10.19
N GLU A 5 17.96 -3.82 9.29
CA GLU A 5 17.61 -3.87 7.88
C GLU A 5 16.09 -4.08 7.80
N GLN A 6 15.33 -3.00 7.65
CA GLN A 6 13.92 -3.09 7.33
C GLN A 6 13.84 -3.74 5.96
N THR A 7 13.30 -4.95 5.91
CA THR A 7 13.18 -5.66 4.64
C THR A 7 12.19 -4.90 3.76
N PRO A 8 12.28 -4.99 2.42
CA PRO A 8 11.31 -4.38 1.51
C PRO A 8 9.85 -4.80 1.77
N GLU A 9 9.66 -5.87 2.54
CA GLU A 9 8.36 -6.46 2.93
C GLU A 9 7.76 -5.75 4.15
N ASP A 10 8.60 -5.26 5.07
CA ASP A 10 8.15 -4.49 6.25
C ASP A 10 7.55 -3.12 5.87
N ALA A 11 7.89 -2.59 4.70
CA ALA A 11 7.41 -1.28 4.25
C ALA A 11 5.95 -1.30 3.76
N PHE A 12 5.37 -2.47 3.52
CA PHE A 12 4.01 -2.65 3.01
C PHE A 12 3.14 -3.43 4.02
N HIS A 13 2.82 -2.78 5.13
CA HIS A 13 1.97 -3.32 6.19
C HIS A 13 0.67 -2.51 6.33
N PHE A 14 -0.27 -2.97 7.16
CA PHE A 14 -1.52 -2.25 7.40
C PHE A 14 -1.26 -0.84 7.92
N TYR A 15 -2.01 0.12 7.38
CA TYR A 15 -1.90 1.56 7.63
C TYR A 15 -0.62 2.23 7.15
N ALA A 16 0.30 1.50 6.52
CA ALA A 16 1.44 2.10 5.84
C ALA A 16 0.94 3.06 4.76
N GLU A 17 1.47 4.28 4.76
CA GLU A 17 1.18 5.27 3.73
C GLU A 17 1.99 4.96 2.47
N VAL A 18 1.30 4.97 1.34
CA VAL A 18 1.86 4.69 0.03
C VAL A 18 1.52 5.80 -0.95
N ARG A 19 2.44 6.05 -1.87
CA ARG A 19 2.21 6.84 -3.08
C ARG A 19 1.93 5.91 -4.25
N ILE A 20 0.85 6.18 -4.97
CA ILE A 20 0.54 5.50 -6.23
C ILE A 20 1.47 6.10 -7.29
N THR A 21 2.38 5.29 -7.84
CA THR A 21 3.34 5.77 -8.85
C THR A 21 2.76 5.71 -10.25
N HIS A 22 2.01 4.64 -10.53
CA HIS A 22 1.29 4.43 -11.76
C HIS A 22 0.18 3.41 -11.51
N SER A 23 -0.89 3.46 -12.30
CA SER A 23 -1.84 2.34 -12.37
C SER A 23 -2.42 2.22 -13.76
N PRO A 24 -2.26 1.08 -14.46
CA PRO A 24 -2.83 0.88 -15.79
C PRO A 24 -4.37 0.91 -15.78
N ARG A 25 -4.97 0.47 -14.68
CA ARG A 25 -6.44 0.40 -14.52
C ARG A 25 -7.05 1.74 -14.16
N ARG A 26 -6.28 2.60 -13.47
CA ARG A 26 -6.71 3.92 -13.00
C ARG A 26 -5.59 4.96 -13.09
N PRO A 27 -5.24 5.41 -14.31
CA PRO A 27 -4.14 6.35 -14.51
C PRO A 27 -4.31 7.68 -13.75
N GLU A 28 -5.55 8.08 -13.48
CA GLU A 28 -5.92 9.30 -12.75
C GLU A 28 -5.47 9.30 -11.28
N LEU A 29 -5.08 8.15 -10.74
CA LEU A 29 -4.62 8.02 -9.35
C LEU A 29 -3.11 8.19 -9.21
N ALA A 30 -2.36 8.25 -10.32
CA ALA A 30 -0.92 8.46 -10.26
C ALA A 30 -0.56 9.76 -9.52
N GLY A 31 0.38 9.65 -8.59
CA GLY A 31 0.84 10.73 -7.72
C GLY A 31 0.06 10.89 -6.41
N ARG A 32 -1.13 10.28 -6.28
CA ARG A 32 -1.94 10.35 -5.06
C ARG A 32 -1.34 9.51 -3.93
N LEU A 33 -1.72 9.87 -2.70
CA LEU A 33 -1.41 9.14 -1.49
C LEU A 33 -2.61 8.31 -1.04
N GLY A 34 -2.35 7.33 -0.20
CA GLY A 34 -3.36 6.52 0.47
C GLY A 34 -2.72 5.60 1.51
N ALA A 35 -3.54 4.84 2.22
CA ALA A 35 -3.06 3.86 3.19
C ALA A 35 -3.51 2.44 2.84
N ILE A 36 -2.66 1.46 3.14
CA ILE A 36 -2.98 0.05 2.97
C ILE A 36 -4.00 -0.37 4.03
N LEU A 37 -5.19 -0.77 3.61
CA LEU A 37 -6.24 -1.31 4.49
C LEU A 37 -6.49 -2.81 4.26
N GLY A 38 -5.76 -3.44 3.35
CA GLY A 38 -5.85 -4.87 3.11
C GLY A 38 -4.66 -5.37 2.32
N ILE A 39 -4.23 -6.58 2.64
CA ILE A 39 -3.17 -7.29 1.94
C ILE A 39 -3.73 -8.68 1.65
N THR A 40 -3.74 -9.08 0.38
CA THR A 40 -4.15 -10.44 0.05
C THR A 40 -3.10 -11.43 0.51
N GLU A 41 -3.53 -12.59 1.00
CA GLU A 41 -2.66 -13.74 1.28
C GLU A 41 -2.92 -14.82 0.22
N PRO A 42 -2.12 -14.89 -0.86
CA PRO A 42 -2.29 -15.90 -1.90
C PRO A 42 -2.00 -17.30 -1.33
N ARG A 43 -2.75 -18.30 -1.80
CA ARG A 43 -2.50 -19.72 -1.41
C ARG A 43 -1.20 -20.27 -1.99
N ASP A 44 -0.80 -19.71 -3.13
CA ASP A 44 0.43 -20.06 -3.84
C ASP A 44 1.48 -18.97 -3.54
N PRO A 45 2.64 -19.32 -2.94
CA PRO A 45 3.68 -18.34 -2.63
C PRO A 45 4.35 -17.74 -3.88
N GLU A 46 4.18 -18.33 -5.06
CA GLU A 46 4.68 -17.73 -6.32
C GLU A 46 3.81 -16.55 -6.79
N VAL A 47 2.58 -16.44 -6.28
CA VAL A 47 1.68 -15.34 -6.60
C VAL A 47 1.99 -14.16 -5.67
N PRO A 48 2.37 -12.98 -6.20
CA PRO A 48 2.64 -11.82 -5.36
C PRO A 48 1.34 -11.31 -4.70
N PRO A 49 1.42 -10.75 -3.48
CA PRO A 49 0.27 -10.13 -2.84
C PRO A 49 -0.17 -8.87 -3.59
N ALA A 50 -1.47 -8.60 -3.52
CA ALA A 50 -2.08 -7.34 -3.89
C ALA A 50 -2.47 -6.55 -2.63
N TYR A 51 -2.52 -5.23 -2.77
CA TYR A 51 -2.74 -4.28 -1.69
C TYR A 51 -4.02 -3.50 -1.95
N ALA A 52 -4.96 -3.53 -1.00
CA ALA A 52 -6.12 -2.67 -1.00
C ALA A 52 -5.78 -1.35 -0.32
N VAL A 53 -5.80 -0.26 -1.08
CA VAL A 53 -5.41 1.07 -0.60
C VAL A 53 -6.62 1.98 -0.56
N MET A 54 -6.88 2.60 0.59
CA MET A 54 -7.82 3.73 0.68
C MET A 54 -7.10 4.97 0.16
N VAL A 55 -7.52 5.46 -1.01
CA VAL A 55 -6.88 6.59 -1.67
C VAL A 55 -7.47 7.89 -1.13
N ASP A 56 -6.62 8.89 -0.91
CA ASP A 56 -7.07 10.19 -0.43
C ASP A 56 -8.10 10.82 -1.39
N ASP A 57 -9.16 11.39 -0.79
CA ASP A 57 -10.36 11.92 -1.45
C ASP A 57 -11.30 10.88 -2.10
N TYR A 58 -11.10 9.59 -1.83
CA TYR A 58 -11.99 8.52 -2.28
C TYR A 58 -12.60 7.77 -1.09
N ASP A 59 -13.90 7.47 -1.17
CA ASP A 59 -14.64 6.74 -0.14
C ASP A 59 -14.53 5.21 -0.26
N TYR A 60 -13.59 4.70 -1.07
CA TYR A 60 -13.44 3.28 -1.33
C TYR A 60 -11.98 2.89 -1.53
N THR A 61 -11.68 1.61 -1.25
CA THR A 61 -10.36 1.04 -1.51
C THR A 61 -10.20 0.65 -2.96
N VAL A 62 -8.97 0.81 -3.46
CA VAL A 62 -8.56 0.37 -4.79
C VAL A 62 -7.43 -0.66 -4.64
N GLN A 63 -7.51 -1.72 -5.42
CA GLN A 63 -6.46 -2.75 -5.44
C GLN A 63 -5.30 -2.32 -6.32
N PHE A 64 -4.08 -2.48 -5.80
CA PHE A 64 -2.81 -2.25 -6.48
C PHE A 64 -1.87 -3.44 -6.30
N GLU A 65 -0.97 -3.62 -7.27
CA GLU A 65 0.18 -4.50 -7.17
C GLU A 65 1.37 -3.76 -6.55
N ARG A 66 2.34 -4.50 -6.01
CA ARG A 66 3.52 -3.92 -5.33
C ARG A 66 4.22 -2.84 -6.18
N HIS A 67 4.38 -3.11 -7.48
CA HIS A 67 5.13 -2.24 -8.38
C HIS A 67 4.40 -0.93 -8.70
N GLU A 68 3.08 -0.86 -8.48
CA GLU A 68 2.27 0.34 -8.66
C GLU A 68 2.45 1.34 -7.50
N LEU A 69 3.05 0.91 -6.39
CA LEU A 69 3.13 1.64 -5.14
C LEU A 69 4.57 1.96 -4.72
N THR A 70 4.74 3.05 -3.98
CA THR A 70 5.99 3.37 -3.27
C THR A 70 5.67 3.74 -1.83
N PRO A 71 6.29 3.09 -0.83
CA PRO A 71 6.07 3.43 0.57
C PRO A 71 6.64 4.82 0.85
N THR A 72 5.94 5.63 1.64
CA THR A 72 6.45 6.95 2.06
C THR A 72 7.32 6.85 3.31
N GLY A 73 7.27 5.71 4.01
CA GLY A 73 7.92 5.49 5.31
C GLY A 73 7.14 6.09 6.49
N GLN A 74 5.92 6.60 6.23
CA GLN A 74 5.00 7.04 7.27
C GLN A 74 3.88 6.02 7.45
N ASP A 75 3.35 5.97 8.67
CA ASP A 75 2.18 5.18 9.02
C ASP A 75 1.02 6.11 9.37
N ARG A 76 -0.17 5.75 8.91
CA ARG A 76 -1.41 6.44 9.28
C ARG A 76 -2.00 5.81 10.53
N LYS A 77 -2.84 6.56 11.25
CA LYS A 77 -3.45 6.03 12.48
C LYS A 77 -4.68 5.22 12.12
N HIS A 78 -4.90 4.13 12.86
CA HIS A 78 -6.14 3.35 12.76
C HIS A 78 -7.39 4.21 12.96
N GLU A 79 -7.32 5.20 13.86
CA GLU A 79 -8.38 6.17 14.18
C GLU A 79 -8.77 7.07 12.98
N ASP A 80 -7.94 7.15 11.94
CA ASP A 80 -8.27 7.91 10.72
C ASP A 80 -9.30 7.17 9.84
N TYR A 81 -9.57 5.89 10.11
CA TYR A 81 -10.39 5.01 9.26
C TYR A 81 -11.59 4.35 9.97
N TYR A 82 -11.69 4.48 11.31
CA TYR A 82 -12.76 3.92 12.15
C TYR A 82 -13.06 4.85 13.33
#